data_AF-A0A0N1PIV7-F1
#
_entry.id   AF-A0A0N1PIV7-F1
#
_cell.length_a   1.000
_cell.length_b   1.000
_cell.length_c   1.000
_cell.angle_alpha   90.00
_cell.angle_beta   90.00
_cell.angle_gamma   90.00
#
_symmetry.space_group_name_H-M   'P 1'
#
loop_
_entity.id
_entity.type
_entity.pdbx_description
1 polymer ?
#
loop_
_entity_poly.entity_id
_entity_poly.type
_entity_poly.pdbx_seq_one_letter_code
_entity_poly.pdbx_strand_id
1 'polypeptide(L)'
;MADPRIRQIKIKTGVVKRIAREKSLYEKEAEEQKEKVQKIKDEGQDEHDIRKQEEVLQESLMMVPDCQRRLLKAHADLKSILESEQDLKENEDYIAAEQVLKEAESHLPESA
;
A
#
# COMPACT_ATOMS: atom_id res chain seq x y z
N MET A 1 22.11 -24.78 -8.95
CA MET A 1 21.95 -23.48 -8.25
C MET A 1 20.58 -22.94 -8.60
N ALA A 2 19.89 -22.30 -7.66
CA ALA A 2 18.66 -21.57 -7.99
C ALA A 2 18.99 -20.42 -8.96
N ASP A 3 18.14 -20.18 -9.95
CA ASP A 3 18.29 -19.09 -10.91
C ASP A 3 18.38 -17.74 -10.15
N PRO A 4 19.45 -16.94 -10.32
CA PRO A 4 19.60 -15.65 -9.65
C PRO A 4 18.43 -14.68 -9.88
N ARG A 5 17.76 -14.78 -11.02
CA ARG A 5 16.60 -13.94 -11.40
C ARG A 5 15.39 -14.26 -10.52
N ILE A 6 15.18 -15.53 -10.19
CA ILE A 6 14.13 -15.95 -9.24
C ILE A 6 14.36 -15.33 -7.86
N ARG A 7 15.61 -15.28 -7.39
CA ARG A 7 15.93 -14.59 -6.13
C ARG A 7 15.55 -13.10 -6.19
N GLN A 8 15.81 -12.44 -7.31
CA GLN A 8 15.46 -11.04 -7.50
C GLN A 8 13.94 -10.81 -7.51
N ILE A 9 13.20 -11.69 -8.19
CA ILE A 9 11.73 -11.70 -8.19
C ILE A 9 11.21 -11.82 -6.76
N LYS A 10 11.66 -12.81 -5.98
CA LYS A 10 11.25 -12.97 -4.57
C LYS A 10 11.47 -11.72 -3.73
N ILE A 11 12.64 -11.08 -3.89
CA ILE A 11 12.99 -9.86 -3.15
C ILE A 11 12.00 -8.74 -3.49
N LYS A 12 11.80 -8.48 -4.79
CA LYS A 12 10.88 -7.43 -5.26
C LYS A 12 9.44 -7.72 -4.84
N THR A 13 8.98 -8.96 -4.93
CA THR A 13 7.68 -9.42 -4.41
C THR A 13 7.53 -9.12 -2.92
N GLY A 14 8.55 -9.40 -2.11
CA GLY A 14 8.55 -9.10 -0.68
C GLY A 14 8.48 -7.60 -0.37
N VAL A 15 9.12 -6.76 -1.20
CA VAL A 15 9.03 -5.30 -1.10
C VAL A 15 7.59 -4.82 -1.37
N VAL A 16 6.96 -5.27 -2.46
CA VAL A 16 5.58 -4.91 -2.79
C VAL A 16 4.62 -5.34 -1.68
N LYS A 17 4.70 -6.60 -1.22
CA LYS A 17 3.85 -7.11 -0.11
C LYS A 17 3.96 -6.25 1.15
N ARG A 18 5.17 -5.85 1.53
CA ARG A 18 5.39 -5.06 2.76
C ARG A 18 4.77 -3.67 2.63
N ILE A 19 5.01 -2.99 1.51
CA ILE A 19 4.51 -1.62 1.32
C ILE A 19 2.98 -1.63 1.19
N ALA A 20 2.38 -2.63 0.52
CA ALA A 20 0.92 -2.75 0.43
C ALA A 20 0.27 -2.91 1.83
N ARG A 21 0.89 -3.71 2.71
CA ARG A 21 0.43 -3.86 4.10
C ARG A 21 0.61 -2.56 4.92
N GLU A 22 1.74 -1.89 4.75
CA GLU A 22 2.02 -0.60 5.40
C GLU A 22 0.98 0.46 5.00
N LYS A 23 0.68 0.57 3.69
CA LYS A 23 -0.38 1.45 3.19
C LYS A 23 -1.74 1.09 3.79
N SER A 24 -2.12 -0.18 3.79
CA SER A 24 -3.39 -0.64 4.36
C SER A 24 -3.54 -0.28 5.84
N LEU A 25 -2.45 -0.34 6.60
CA LEU A 25 -2.45 0.03 8.02
C LEU A 25 -2.73 1.52 8.20
N TYR A 26 -2.03 2.37 7.45
CA TYR A 26 -2.21 3.82 7.54
C TYR A 26 -3.58 4.27 7.02
N GLU A 27 -4.11 3.63 5.98
CA GLU A 27 -5.48 3.89 5.50
C GLU A 27 -6.52 3.54 6.57
N LYS A 28 -6.35 2.40 7.25
CA LYS A 28 -7.23 2.01 8.34
C LYS A 28 -7.16 2.98 9.51
N GLU A 29 -5.96 3.40 9.90
CA GLU A 29 -5.78 4.39 10.97
C GLU A 29 -6.45 5.72 10.62
N ALA A 30 -6.29 6.20 9.38
CA ALA A 30 -6.96 7.41 8.91
C ALA A 30 -8.49 7.29 8.95
N GLU A 31 -9.06 6.14 8.57
CA GLU A 31 -10.50 5.93 8.65
C GLU A 31 -10.99 5.88 10.11
N GLU A 32 -10.27 5.21 11.01
CA GLU A 32 -10.59 5.20 12.44
C GLU A 32 -10.58 6.62 13.06
N GLN A 33 -9.61 7.46 12.69
CA GLN A 33 -9.59 8.85 13.14
C GLN A 33 -10.73 9.68 12.53
N LYS A 34 -11.10 9.41 11.28
CA LYS A 34 -12.21 10.09 10.60
C LYS A 34 -13.55 9.73 11.22
N GLU A 35 -13.77 8.47 11.56
CA GLU A 35 -14.95 8.03 12.32
C GLU A 35 -15.02 8.71 13.70
N LYS A 36 -13.88 8.86 14.39
CA LYS A 36 -13.82 9.62 15.65
C LYS A 36 -14.18 11.09 15.48
N VAL A 37 -13.64 11.77 14.46
CA VAL A 37 -14.02 13.17 14.16
C VAL A 37 -15.53 13.27 13.94
N GLN A 38 -16.11 12.36 13.16
CA GLN A 38 -17.55 12.37 12.89
C GLN A 38 -18.36 12.17 14.17
N LYS A 39 -17.97 11.20 15.01
CA LYS A 39 -18.65 10.94 16.29
C LYS A 39 -18.61 12.15 17.23
N ILE A 40 -17.46 12.80 17.37
CA ILE A 40 -17.31 14.01 18.19
C ILE A 40 -18.23 15.14 17.68
N LYS A 41 -18.35 15.30 16.36
CA LYS A 41 -19.28 16.25 15.73
C LYS A 41 -20.74 15.90 16.01
N ASP A 42 -21.10 14.63 15.88
CA ASP A 42 -22.47 14.14 16.09
C ASP A 42 -22.91 14.25 17.57
N GLU A 43 -21.98 14.08 18.50
CA GLU A 43 -22.19 14.29 19.94
C GLU A 43 -22.31 15.78 20.33
N GLY A 44 -22.03 16.70 19.41
CA GLY A 44 -22.11 18.14 19.65
C GLY A 44 -21.05 18.65 20.63
N GLN A 45 -19.87 18.00 20.67
CA GLN A 45 -18.73 18.50 21.45
C GLN A 45 -18.28 19.87 20.93
N ASP A 46 -17.53 20.61 21.74
CA ASP A 46 -17.16 21.97 21.40
C ASP A 46 -16.11 22.03 20.27
N GLU A 47 -15.98 23.21 19.66
CA GLU A 47 -15.11 23.42 18.50
C GLU A 47 -13.63 23.13 18.78
N HIS A 48 -13.15 23.31 20.00
CA HIS A 48 -11.76 23.05 20.33
C HIS A 48 -11.46 21.55 20.22
N ASP A 49 -12.33 20.71 20.77
CA ASP A 49 -12.15 19.25 20.75
C ASP A 49 -12.29 18.69 19.33
N ILE A 50 -13.23 19.24 18.53
CA ILE A 50 -13.35 18.89 17.10
C ILE A 50 -12.06 19.24 16.35
N ARG A 51 -11.55 20.47 16.50
CA ARG A 51 -10.31 20.91 15.81
C ARG A 51 -9.11 20.05 16.23
N LYS A 52 -9.00 19.72 17.51
CA LYS A 52 -7.91 18.88 18.01
C LYS A 52 -7.95 17.49 17.39
N GLN A 53 -9.13 16.89 17.25
CA GLN A 53 -9.27 15.59 16.61
C GLN A 53 -9.03 15.66 15.09
N GLU A 54 -9.39 16.77 14.43
CA GLU A 54 -9.07 17.01 13.02
C GLU A 54 -7.56 17.10 12.77
N GLU A 55 -6.78 17.70 13.68
CA GLU A 55 -5.31 17.70 13.60
C GLU A 55 -4.75 16.27 13.62
N VAL A 56 -5.25 15.42 14.53
CA VAL A 56 -4.85 14.00 14.62
C VAL A 56 -5.20 13.23 13.35
N LEU A 57 -6.37 13.50 12.76
CA LEU A 57 -6.76 12.94 11.47
C LEU A 57 -5.78 13.39 10.37
N GLN A 58 -5.41 14.66 10.32
CA GLN A 58 -4.44 15.15 9.33
C GLN A 58 -3.07 14.48 9.47
N GLU A 59 -2.57 14.31 10.70
CA GLU A 59 -1.32 13.57 10.96
C GLU A 59 -1.36 12.15 10.40
N SER A 60 -2.48 11.45 10.58
CA SER A 60 -2.69 10.10 10.05
C SER A 60 -2.74 10.09 8.52
N LEU A 61 -3.44 11.04 7.92
CA LEU A 61 -3.55 11.17 6.46
C LEU A 61 -2.22 11.51 5.79
N MET A 62 -1.34 12.26 6.45
CA MET A 62 -0.03 12.63 5.88
C MET A 62 0.90 11.44 5.63
N MET A 63 0.65 10.28 6.25
CA MET A 63 1.46 9.07 6.07
C MET A 63 1.13 8.27 4.80
N VAL A 64 -0.10 8.39 4.30
CA VAL A 64 -0.60 7.59 3.16
C VAL A 64 0.08 7.93 1.82
N PRO A 65 0.31 9.23 1.46
CA PRO A 65 0.87 9.59 0.16
C PRO A 65 2.27 9.03 -0.11
N ASP A 66 3.14 9.00 0.91
CA ASP A 66 4.50 8.45 0.75
C ASP A 66 4.47 6.94 0.52
N CYS A 67 3.66 6.21 1.29
CA CYS A 67 3.46 4.77 1.11
C CYS A 67 2.92 4.45 -0.28
N GLN A 68 1.99 5.25 -0.78
CA GLN A 68 1.44 5.11 -2.12
C GLN A 68 2.48 5.34 -3.21
N ARG A 69 3.33 6.37 -3.10
CA ARG A 69 4.44 6.61 -4.05
C ARG A 69 5.45 5.46 -4.03
N ARG A 70 5.81 4.98 -2.85
CA ARG A 70 6.71 3.82 -2.68
C ARG A 70 6.10 2.55 -3.29
N LEU A 71 4.78 2.34 -3.11
CA LEU A 71 4.08 1.17 -3.66
C LEU A 71 4.03 1.22 -5.18
N LEU A 72 3.69 2.37 -5.77
CA LEU A 72 3.69 2.58 -7.22
C LEU A 72 5.04 2.23 -7.83
N LYS A 73 6.13 2.73 -7.24
CA LYS A 73 7.49 2.44 -7.71
C LYS A 73 7.82 0.95 -7.58
N ALA A 74 7.56 0.34 -6.43
CA ALA A 74 7.84 -1.08 -6.21
C ALA A 74 7.01 -1.99 -7.11
N HIS A 75 5.75 -1.62 -7.38
CA HIS A 75 4.85 -2.33 -8.29
C HIS A 75 5.39 -2.26 -9.73
N ALA A 76 5.73 -1.07 -10.22
CA ALA A 76 6.34 -0.91 -11.55
C ALA A 76 7.66 -1.69 -11.68
N ASP A 77 8.51 -1.63 -10.66
CA ASP A 77 9.79 -2.34 -10.60
C ASP A 77 9.64 -3.88 -10.60
N LEU A 78 8.54 -4.41 -10.03
CA LEU A 78 8.23 -5.83 -10.04
C LEU A 78 7.56 -6.23 -11.37
N LYS A 79 6.64 -5.42 -11.88
CA LYS A 79 6.00 -5.64 -13.17
C LYS A 79 7.02 -5.71 -14.31
N SER A 80 7.96 -4.75 -14.35
CA SER A 80 9.01 -4.70 -15.38
C SER A 80 9.92 -5.92 -15.38
N ILE A 81 10.29 -6.47 -14.21
CA ILE A 81 11.11 -7.70 -14.17
C ILE A 81 10.31 -8.92 -14.63
N LEU A 82 9.03 -9.03 -14.27
CA LEU A 82 8.20 -10.14 -14.74
C LEU A 82 8.02 -10.08 -16.26
N GLU A 83 7.75 -8.89 -16.81
CA GLU A 83 7.67 -8.64 -18.26
C GLU A 83 8.96 -8.97 -19.02
N SER A 84 10.12 -8.83 -18.38
CA SER A 84 11.42 -9.13 -19.00
C SER A 84 11.81 -10.62 -18.90
N GLU A 85 11.34 -11.32 -17.87
CA GLU A 85 11.73 -12.69 -17.52
C GLU A 85 10.59 -13.68 -17.78
N GLN A 86 9.93 -13.55 -18.94
CA GLN A 86 8.74 -14.34 -19.30
C GLN A 86 9.03 -15.84 -19.45
N ASP A 87 10.29 -16.21 -19.67
CA ASP A 87 10.76 -17.61 -19.68
C ASP A 87 10.62 -18.30 -18.32
N LEU A 88 10.43 -17.54 -17.23
CA LEU A 88 10.28 -18.04 -15.87
C LEU A 88 8.81 -18.16 -15.42
N LYS A 89 7.84 -17.96 -16.31
CA LYS A 89 6.40 -17.92 -15.99
C LYS A 89 5.84 -19.14 -15.27
N GLU A 90 6.41 -20.31 -15.53
CA GLU A 90 5.98 -21.57 -14.89
C GLU A 90 6.57 -21.75 -13.48
N ASN A 91 7.48 -20.88 -13.06
CA ASN A 91 8.08 -20.93 -11.75
C ASN A 91 7.12 -20.43 -10.66
N GLU A 92 7.02 -21.16 -9.55
CA GLU A 92 6.14 -20.83 -8.43
C GLU A 92 6.38 -19.42 -7.86
N ASP A 93 7.64 -18.97 -7.77
CA ASP A 93 7.98 -17.63 -7.27
C ASP A 93 7.56 -16.52 -8.25
N TYR A 94 7.58 -16.81 -9.57
CA TYR A 94 7.07 -15.90 -10.60
C TYR A 94 5.54 -15.81 -10.51
N ILE A 95 4.84 -16.95 -10.43
CA ILE A 95 3.37 -16.98 -10.29
C ILE A 95 2.93 -16.25 -9.02
N ALA A 96 3.62 -16.47 -7.90
CA ALA A 96 3.35 -15.76 -6.66
C ALA A 96 3.59 -14.25 -6.78
N ALA A 97 4.55 -13.82 -7.60
CA ALA A 97 4.79 -12.41 -7.87
C ALA A 97 3.65 -11.76 -8.69
N GLU A 98 3.11 -12.46 -9.69
CA GLU A 98 1.96 -11.99 -10.46
C GLU A 98 0.71 -11.81 -9.58
N GLN A 99 0.45 -12.78 -8.69
CA GLN A 99 -0.65 -12.68 -7.73
C GLN A 99 -0.51 -11.44 -6.85
N VAL A 100 0.71 -11.15 -6.38
CA VAL A 100 1.00 -9.98 -5.54
C VAL A 100 0.84 -8.67 -6.28
N LEU A 101 1.25 -8.60 -7.55
CA LEU A 101 1.01 -7.42 -8.37
C LEU A 101 -0.49 -7.13 -8.47
N LYS A 102 -1.30 -8.17 -8.74
CA LYS A 102 -2.74 -8.06 -8.83
C LYS A 102 -3.40 -7.66 -7.51
N GLU A 103 -2.96 -8.23 -6.39
CA GLU A 103 -3.44 -7.82 -5.07
C GLU A 103 -3.10 -6.35 -4.78
N ALA A 104 -1.87 -5.94 -5.09
CA ALA A 104 -1.39 -4.59 -4.86
C ALA A 104 -2.09 -3.52 -5.72
N GLU A 105 -2.65 -3.88 -6.89
CA GLU A 105 -3.42 -2.96 -7.74
C GLU A 105 -4.61 -2.33 -7.01
N SER A 106 -5.27 -3.07 -6.12
CA SER A 106 -6.36 -2.54 -5.29
C SER A 106 -5.92 -1.43 -4.33
N HIS A 107 -4.62 -1.33 -4.06
CA HIS A 107 -4.02 -0.31 -3.22
C HIS A 107 -3.33 0.79 -4.03
N LEU A 108 -3.39 0.76 -5.37
CA LEU A 108 -2.89 1.85 -6.19
C LEU A 108 -4.01 2.89 -6.43
N PRO A 109 -3.67 4.17 -6.67
CA PRO A 109 -4.65 5.13 -7.11
C PRO A 109 -5.30 4.64 -8.41
N GLU A 110 -6.61 4.82 -8.57
CA GLU A 110 -7.24 4.75 -9.89
C GLU A 110 -6.47 5.69 -10.82
N SER A 111 -6.03 5.17 -11.96
CA SER A 111 -5.37 5.98 -12.97
C SER A 111 -6.39 6.99 -13.48
N ALA A 112 -6.16 8.27 -13.18
CA ALA A 112 -6.96 9.39 -13.66
C ALA A 112 -6.92 9.50 -15.20
#